data_AF-A0A962V6V5-F1
#
_entry.id   AF-A0A962V6V5-F1
#
_cell.length_a   1.000
_cell.length_b   1.000
_cell.length_c   1.000
_cell.angle_alpha   90.00
_cell.angle_beta   90.00
_cell.angle_gamma   90.00
#
_symmetry.space_group_name_H-M   'P 1'
#
loop_
_entity.id
_entity.type
_entity.pdbx_description
1 polymer ?
#
loop_
_entity_poly.entity_id
_entity_poly.type
_entity_poly.pdbx_seq_one_letter_code
_entity_poly.pdbx_strand_id
1 'polypeptide(L)'
;GWRIQYTDRVKANPRSARNFPVQSWGSGILWLTLAWADQNQLPISATVHDAVLVTAPVQDLPDVERRTIEVMETASAKLLDGYRVKARAESRVKYPGRMKPVKGAAFWHSIMRILQQQRTFRKTA
;
A
#
# COMPACT_ATOMS: atom_id res chain seq x y z
N GLY A 1 15.65 0.48 -10.90
CA GLY A 1 15.30 1.43 -9.83
C GLY A 1 15.64 2.85 -10.26
N TRP A 2 15.31 3.83 -9.43
CA TRP A 2 15.63 5.24 -9.67
C TRP A 2 17.11 5.54 -9.37
N ARG A 3 17.65 6.60 -9.96
CA ARG A 3 19.02 7.06 -9.70
C ARG A 3 18.98 8.35 -8.89
N ILE A 4 19.79 8.42 -7.83
CA ILE A 4 20.03 9.66 -7.09
C ILE A 4 21.29 10.32 -7.63
N GLN A 5 21.24 11.64 -7.80
CA GLN A 5 22.40 12.44 -8.21
C GLN A 5 22.88 13.27 -7.03
N TYR A 6 24.20 13.27 -6.81
CA TYR A 6 24.85 14.18 -5.86
C TYR A 6 25.53 15.30 -6.66
N THR A 7 25.41 16.53 -6.15
CA THR A 7 26.03 17.72 -6.73
C THR A 7 26.77 18.48 -5.64
N ASP A 8 27.62 19.42 -6.01
CA ASP A 8 28.36 20.24 -5.03
C ASP A 8 27.45 21.06 -4.10
N ARG A 9 26.18 21.26 -4.50
CA ARG A 9 25.15 21.96 -3.72
C ARG A 9 24.40 21.04 -2.75
N VAL A 10 24.55 19.72 -2.87
CA VAL A 10 23.82 18.72 -2.08
C VAL A 10 24.83 17.83 -1.37
N LYS A 11 25.03 18.10 -0.07
CA LYS A 11 25.90 17.25 0.77
C LYS A 11 25.32 15.84 0.83
N ALA A 12 26.09 14.86 0.36
CA ALA A 12 25.71 13.46 0.43
C ALA A 12 25.59 13.01 1.90
N ASN A 13 24.41 12.53 2.28
CA ASN A 13 24.21 11.86 3.58
C ASN A 13 24.53 10.37 3.41
N PRO A 14 25.55 9.82 4.10
CA PRO A 14 25.93 8.41 3.97
C PRO A 14 24.81 7.42 4.32
N ARG A 15 23.86 7.79 5.19
CA ARG A 15 22.69 6.94 5.50
C ARG A 15 21.72 6.92 4.32
N SER A 16 21.40 8.09 3.77
CA SER A 16 20.49 8.19 2.62
C SER A 16 21.07 7.55 1.38
N ALA A 17 22.37 7.73 1.12
CA ALA A 17 23.06 7.14 -0.03
C ALA A 17 22.98 5.61 -0.05
N ARG A 18 23.10 4.97 1.12
CA ARG A 18 23.00 3.51 1.26
C ARG A 18 21.55 3.01 1.20
N ASN A 19 20.60 3.78 1.74
CA ASN A 19 19.19 3.38 1.79
C ASN A 19 18.43 3.66 0.48
N PHE A 20 18.83 4.68 -0.28
CA PHE A 20 18.12 5.10 -1.48
C PHE A 20 17.98 4.00 -2.54
N PRO A 21 19.03 3.21 -2.87
CA PRO A 21 18.89 2.13 -3.84
C PRO A 21 17.76 1.17 -3.47
N VAL A 22 17.74 0.68 -2.24
CA VAL A 22 16.71 -0.26 -1.74
C VAL A 22 15.31 0.34 -1.85
N GLN A 23 15.10 1.55 -1.33
CA GLN A 23 13.80 2.23 -1.43
C GLN A 23 13.38 2.49 -2.87
N SER A 24 14.32 2.90 -3.73
CA SER A 24 14.03 3.20 -5.13
C SER A 24 13.60 1.97 -5.92
N TRP A 25 14.18 0.81 -5.61
CA TRP A 25 13.79 -0.46 -6.20
C TRP A 25 12.42 -0.89 -5.68
N GLY A 26 12.17 -0.76 -4.36
CA GLY A 26 10.85 -0.98 -3.77
C GLY A 26 9.75 -0.14 -4.44
N SER A 27 9.98 1.16 -4.61
CA SER A 27 9.04 2.04 -5.34
C SER A 27 8.87 1.64 -6.80
N GLY A 28 9.93 1.14 -7.46
CA GLY A 28 9.85 0.63 -8.83
C GLY A 28 8.98 -0.62 -8.95
N ILE A 29 9.09 -1.54 -7.98
CA ILE A 29 8.24 -2.75 -7.91
C ILE A 29 6.78 -2.35 -7.73
N LEU A 30 6.48 -1.42 -6.82
CA LEU A 30 5.12 -0.93 -6.63
C LEU A 30 4.59 -0.21 -7.87
N TRP A 31 5.40 0.60 -8.52
CA TRP A 31 5.00 1.28 -9.76
C TRP A 31 4.60 0.27 -10.85
N LEU A 32 5.44 -0.76 -11.08
CA LEU A 32 5.14 -1.81 -12.06
C LEU A 32 3.92 -2.64 -11.66
N THR A 33 3.78 -2.92 -10.35
CA THR A 33 2.60 -3.58 -9.78
C THR A 33 1.34 -2.81 -10.15
N LEU A 34 1.31 -1.49 -9.96
CA LEU A 34 0.13 -0.67 -10.28
C LEU A 34 -0.19 -0.68 -11.78
N ALA A 35 0.83 -0.54 -12.63
CA ALA A 35 0.64 -0.57 -14.09
C ALA A 35 0.05 -1.91 -14.56
N TRP A 36 0.54 -3.02 -14.01
CA TRP A 36 0.02 -4.35 -14.35
C TRP A 36 -1.32 -4.64 -13.67
N ALA A 37 -1.55 -4.15 -12.46
CA ALA A 37 -2.83 -4.26 -11.78
C ALA A 37 -3.95 -3.58 -12.58
N ASP A 38 -3.69 -2.39 -13.13
CA ASP A 38 -4.60 -1.67 -14.01
C ASP A 38 -4.92 -2.49 -15.28
N GLN A 39 -3.89 -3.02 -15.96
CA GLN A 39 -4.06 -3.90 -17.12
C GLN A 39 -4.86 -5.17 -16.81
N ASN A 40 -4.79 -5.66 -15.57
CA ASN A 40 -5.52 -6.84 -15.09
C ASN A 40 -6.87 -6.48 -14.44
N GLN A 41 -7.28 -5.20 -14.48
CA GLN A 41 -8.52 -4.70 -13.87
C GLN A 41 -8.62 -5.04 -12.38
N LEU A 42 -7.49 -5.04 -11.67
CA LEU A 42 -7.48 -5.24 -10.22
C LEU A 42 -7.93 -3.96 -9.51
N PRO A 43 -8.84 -4.05 -8.53
CA PRO A 43 -9.41 -2.88 -7.87
C PRO A 43 -8.48 -2.36 -6.76
N ILE A 44 -7.34 -1.78 -7.17
CA ILE A 44 -6.41 -1.09 -6.27
C ILE A 44 -6.99 0.27 -5.87
N SER A 45 -7.15 0.50 -4.57
CA SER A 45 -7.67 1.75 -4.01
C SER A 45 -6.56 2.76 -3.68
N ALA A 46 -5.41 2.27 -3.19
CA ALA A 46 -4.28 3.12 -2.80
C ALA A 46 -2.99 2.30 -2.61
N THR A 47 -1.84 2.99 -2.65
CA THR A 47 -0.57 2.48 -2.11
C THR A 47 -0.39 2.93 -0.67
N VAL A 48 0.11 2.05 0.19
CA VAL A 48 0.41 2.33 1.61
C VAL A 48 1.83 1.83 1.90
N HIS A 49 2.81 2.73 1.90
CA HIS A 49 4.23 2.39 2.01
C HIS A 49 4.65 1.35 0.97
N ASP A 50 4.94 0.12 1.40
CA ASP A 50 5.34 -1.05 0.60
C ASP A 50 4.16 -1.99 0.27
N ALA A 51 2.93 -1.60 0.62
CA ALA A 51 1.71 -2.36 0.39
C ALA A 51 0.75 -1.66 -0.59
N VAL A 52 -0.22 -2.44 -1.10
CA VAL A 52 -1.37 -1.94 -1.86
C VAL A 52 -2.66 -2.28 -1.11
N LEU A 53 -3.59 -1.34 -1.10
CA LEU A 53 -4.95 -1.54 -0.61
C LEU A 53 -5.84 -1.91 -1.78
N VAL A 54 -6.56 -3.02 -1.66
CA VAL A 54 -7.55 -3.47 -2.64
C VAL A 54 -8.95 -3.44 -2.06
N THR A 55 -9.96 -3.17 -2.88
CA THR A 55 -11.35 -3.14 -2.44
C THR A 55 -12.23 -3.89 -3.43
N ALA A 56 -12.92 -4.93 -2.95
CA ALA A 56 -13.78 -5.76 -3.78
C ALA A 56 -14.99 -6.25 -2.98
N PRO A 57 -16.05 -6.74 -3.65
CA PRO A 57 -17.12 -7.47 -2.97
C PRO A 57 -16.56 -8.63 -2.14
N VAL A 58 -17.24 -8.95 -1.02
CA VAL A 58 -16.72 -9.91 -0.03
C VAL A 58 -16.49 -11.29 -0.64
N GLN A 59 -17.33 -11.69 -1.59
CA GLN A 59 -17.22 -12.95 -2.32
C GLN A 59 -16.00 -13.01 -3.25
N ASP A 60 -15.53 -11.87 -3.75
CA ASP A 60 -14.44 -11.78 -4.73
C ASP A 60 -13.09 -11.50 -4.06
N LEU A 61 -13.08 -11.04 -2.80
CA LEU A 61 -11.87 -10.72 -2.04
C LEU A 61 -10.77 -11.80 -2.11
N PRO A 62 -11.06 -13.11 -1.97
CA PRO A 62 -10.02 -14.14 -2.04
C PRO A 62 -9.32 -14.20 -3.41
N ASP A 63 -10.06 -14.05 -4.51
CA ASP A 63 -9.45 -14.05 -5.85
C ASP A 63 -8.68 -12.75 -6.12
N VAL A 64 -9.28 -11.61 -5.77
CA VAL A 64 -8.61 -10.30 -5.90
C VAL A 64 -7.30 -10.28 -5.10
N GLU A 65 -7.31 -10.82 -3.87
CA GLU A 65 -6.11 -10.95 -3.05
C GLU A 65 -5.05 -11.81 -3.74
N ARG A 66 -5.42 -13.02 -4.18
CA ARG A 66 -4.50 -13.96 -4.84
C ARG A 66 -3.86 -13.33 -6.07
N ARG A 67 -4.67 -12.71 -6.94
CA ARG A 67 -4.19 -12.04 -8.17
C ARG A 67 -3.32 -10.84 -7.86
N THR A 68 -3.65 -10.07 -6.83
CA THR A 68 -2.83 -8.92 -6.42
C THR A 68 -1.45 -9.38 -5.92
N ILE A 69 -1.41 -10.41 -5.08
CA ILE A 69 -0.15 -11.02 -4.61
C ILE A 69 0.67 -11.52 -5.82
N GLU A 70 0.04 -12.23 -6.75
CA GLU A 70 0.69 -12.74 -7.95
C GLU A 70 1.30 -11.61 -8.80
N VAL A 71 0.58 -10.51 -8.99
CA VAL A 71 1.08 -9.33 -9.73
C VAL A 71 2.26 -8.68 -9.00
N MET A 72 2.18 -8.49 -7.68
CA MET A 72 3.28 -7.94 -6.88
C MET A 72 4.55 -8.80 -6.97
N GLU A 73 4.41 -10.11 -6.80
CA GLU A 73 5.54 -11.04 -6.87
C GLU A 73 6.13 -11.10 -8.28
N THR A 74 5.30 -11.08 -9.32
CA THR A 74 5.76 -11.07 -10.70
C THR A 74 6.46 -9.75 -11.06
N ALA A 75 5.96 -8.62 -10.57
CA ALA A 75 6.61 -7.31 -10.76
C ALA A 75 7.98 -7.27 -10.10
N SER A 76 8.12 -7.86 -8.91
CA SER A 76 9.41 -7.98 -8.24
C SER A 76 10.39 -8.86 -9.03
N ALA A 77 9.96 -10.03 -9.51
CA ALA A 77 10.79 -10.89 -10.34
C ALA A 77 11.24 -10.20 -11.62
N LYS A 78 10.37 -9.39 -12.24
CA LYS A 78 10.71 -8.67 -13.46
C LYS A 78 11.82 -7.65 -13.26
N LEU A 79 11.90 -7.02 -12.08
CA LEU A 79 12.88 -5.98 -11.78
C LEU A 79 14.13 -6.50 -11.07
N LEU A 80 14.07 -7.69 -10.47
CA LEU A 80 15.13 -8.29 -9.67
C LEU A 80 15.65 -9.59 -10.28
N ASP A 81 15.78 -9.64 -11.61
CA ASP A 81 16.38 -10.76 -12.36
C ASP A 81 15.79 -12.14 -11.99
N GLY A 82 14.47 -12.20 -11.88
CA GLY A 82 13.72 -13.42 -11.54
C GLY A 82 13.44 -13.61 -10.06
N TYR A 83 14.02 -12.80 -9.17
CA TYR A 83 13.79 -12.93 -7.74
C TYR A 83 12.41 -12.40 -7.31
N ARG A 84 11.58 -13.30 -6.75
CA ARG A 84 10.24 -12.96 -6.24
C ARG A 84 10.31 -12.53 -4.77
N VAL A 85 9.97 -11.28 -4.51
CA VAL A 85 9.74 -10.78 -3.16
C VAL A 85 8.36 -11.24 -2.70
N LYS A 86 8.32 -12.09 -1.68
CA LYS A 86 7.07 -12.67 -1.15
C LYS A 86 6.09 -11.59 -0.68
N ALA A 87 4.87 -11.60 -1.22
CA ALA A 87 3.79 -10.73 -0.77
C ALA A 87 2.76 -11.51 0.06
N ARG A 88 2.03 -10.81 0.93
CA ARG A 88 0.92 -11.37 1.71
C ARG A 88 -0.09 -10.30 2.07
N ALA A 89 -1.36 -10.68 2.21
CA ALA A 89 -2.34 -9.80 2.82
C ALA A 89 -2.03 -9.64 4.32
N GLU A 90 -1.81 -8.40 4.75
CA GLU A 90 -1.61 -8.08 6.17
C GLU A 90 -2.92 -8.14 6.96
N SER A 91 -4.00 -7.61 6.39
CA SER A 91 -5.31 -7.58 7.05
C SER A 91 -6.45 -7.62 6.04
N ARG A 92 -7.61 -8.10 6.49
CA ARG A 92 -8.86 -8.12 5.73
C ARG A 92 -9.94 -7.41 6.54
N VAL A 93 -10.53 -6.38 5.99
CA VAL A 93 -11.60 -5.61 6.62
C VAL A 93 -12.87 -5.79 5.80
N LYS A 94 -13.94 -6.29 6.44
CA LYS A 94 -15.27 -6.42 5.83
C LYS A 94 -16.20 -5.40 6.46
N TYR A 95 -16.98 -4.70 5.64
CA TYR A 95 -18.07 -3.85 6.14
C TYR A 95 -19.07 -4.71 6.92
N PRO A 96 -19.63 -4.24 8.05
CA PRO A 96 -19.51 -2.90 8.65
C PRO A 96 -18.28 -2.68 9.55
N GLY A 97 -17.36 -3.64 9.63
CA GLY A 97 -16.10 -3.50 10.33
C GLY A 97 -15.19 -2.41 9.72
N ARG A 98 -14.25 -1.91 10.54
CA ARG A 98 -13.27 -0.88 10.15
C ARG A 98 -11.85 -1.37 10.40
N MET A 99 -10.90 -0.78 9.68
CA MET A 99 -9.47 -0.99 9.94
C MET A 99 -9.16 -0.61 11.38
N LYS A 100 -8.43 -1.48 12.08
CA LYS A 100 -7.92 -1.19 13.41
C LYS A 100 -6.54 -0.55 13.26
N PRO A 101 -6.29 0.60 13.90
CA PRO A 101 -5.00 1.26 13.84
C PRO A 101 -3.95 0.41 14.54
N VAL A 102 -2.84 0.11 13.85
CA VAL A 102 -1.68 -0.58 14.46
C VAL A 102 -0.94 0.37 15.41
N LYS A 103 -0.91 1.68 15.09
CA LYS A 103 -0.36 2.76 15.92
C LYS A 103 -1.35 3.93 15.96
N GLY A 104 -1.34 4.70 17.04
CA GLY A 104 -2.19 5.89 17.17
C GLY A 104 -3.65 5.60 17.53
N ALA A 105 -3.92 4.48 18.20
CA ALA A 105 -5.28 4.05 18.55
C ALA A 105 -6.10 5.12 19.31
N ALA A 106 -5.48 5.85 20.24
CA ALA A 106 -6.15 6.91 21.00
C ALA A 106 -6.69 8.03 20.10
N PHE A 107 -5.89 8.48 19.14
CA PHE A 107 -6.29 9.51 18.18
C PHE A 107 -7.39 9.00 17.24
N TRP A 108 -7.23 7.78 16.73
CA TRP A 108 -8.24 7.14 15.90
C TRP A 108 -9.59 6.99 16.60
N HIS A 109 -9.60 6.52 17.85
CA HIS A 109 -10.82 6.41 18.65
C HIS A 109 -11.47 7.77 18.89
N SER A 110 -10.66 8.82 19.09
CA SER A 110 -11.15 10.19 19.24
C SER A 110 -11.87 10.67 17.97
N ILE A 111 -11.28 10.45 16.78
CA ILE A 111 -11.93 10.77 15.51
C ILE A 111 -13.22 9.96 15.32
N MET A 112 -13.18 8.64 15.57
CA MET A 112 -14.34 7.79 15.37
C MET A 112 -15.51 8.17 16.27
N ARG A 113 -15.23 8.59 17.51
CA ARG A 113 -16.23 9.13 18.43
C ARG A 113 -16.89 10.39 17.88
N ILE A 114 -16.09 11.34 17.37
CA ILE A 114 -16.60 12.60 16.78
C ILE A 114 -17.47 12.30 15.55
N LEU A 115 -17.02 11.40 14.67
CA LEU A 115 -17.78 11.00 13.48
C LEU A 115 -19.12 10.34 13.83
N GLN A 116 -19.15 9.52 14.89
CA GLN A 116 -20.38 8.90 15.37
C GLN A 116 -21.36 9.95 15.89
N GLN A 117 -20.89 10.93 16.68
CA GLN A 117 -21.71 12.02 17.20
C GLN A 117 -22.36 12.84 16.07
N GLN A 118 -21.61 13.20 15.02
CA GLN A 118 -22.17 13.95 13.89
C GLN A 118 -23.18 13.15 13.05
N ARG A 119 -22.95 11.85 12.88
CA ARG A 119 -23.89 10.97 12.17
C ARG A 119 -25.22 10.83 12.91
N THR A 120 -25.21 10.81 14.24
CA THR A 120 -26.43 10.80 15.05
C THR A 120 -27.17 12.13 14.92
N PHE A 121 -26.46 13.25 15.00
CA PHE A 121 -27.05 14.59 14.92
C PHE A 121 -27.77 14.86 13.59
N ARG A 122 -27.20 14.40 12.47
CA ARG A 122 -27.81 14.51 11.13
C ARG A 122 -29.00 13.57 10.88
N LYS A 123 -29.24 12.58 11.74
CA LYS A 123 -30.42 11.69 11.63
C LYS A 123 -31.61 12.17 12.46
N THR A 124 -31.38 13.07 13.40
CA THR A 124 -32.39 13.63 14.31
C THR A 124 -32.86 15.04 13.92
N ALA A 125 -32.31 15.59 12.83
CA ALA A 125 -32.77 16.81 12.16
C ALA A 125 -33.45 16.42 10.84
#